data_AF-A0A7L1A2I8-F1
#
_entry.id   AF-A0A7L1A2I8-F1
#
_cell.length_a   1.000
_cell.length_b   1.000
_cell.length_c   1.000
_cell.angle_alpha   90.00
_cell.angle_beta   90.00
_cell.angle_gamma   90.00
#
_symmetry.space_group_name_H-M   'P 1'
#
loop_
_entity.id
_entity.type
_entity.pdbx_description
1 polymer ?
#
loop_
_entity_poly.entity_id
_entity_poly.type
_entity_poly.pdbx_seq_one_letter_code
_entity_poly.pdbx_strand_id
1 'polypeptide(L)'
;VCSATGKPAPNITWLDDRGLHESPEVHHIQNPNGTVTVASRLTFSANHLHALCCLLEHPQGRKIKALFLDKKGEEGVQKMVIIMWVVIAVLVLTILMMCCVTGVNNRREKQKSHSAPRTPAKETGLHQDLGKKASVSLHLPIDQHVVYQNE
;
A
#
# COMPACT_ATOMS: atom_id res chain seq x y z
N VAL A 1 4.63 -25.26 26.97
CA VAL A 1 4.62 -26.35 27.98
C VAL A 1 3.66 -25.98 29.09
N CYS A 2 2.83 -26.93 29.53
CA CYS A 2 1.92 -26.79 30.66
C CYS A 2 2.16 -27.94 31.64
N SER A 3 2.21 -27.68 32.94
CA SER A 3 2.52 -28.68 33.96
C SER A 3 1.62 -28.51 35.18
N ALA A 4 1.23 -29.64 35.77
CA ALA A 4 0.44 -29.67 37.00
C ALA A 4 0.76 -30.91 37.83
N THR A 5 0.64 -30.78 39.14
CA THR A 5 0.84 -31.86 40.11
C THR A 5 -0.44 -32.09 40.89
N GLY A 6 -0.85 -33.34 41.03
CA GLY A 6 -2.10 -33.68 41.72
C GLY A 6 -2.17 -35.14 42.15
N LYS A 7 -3.18 -35.44 42.98
CA LYS A 7 -3.60 -36.79 43.34
C LYS A 7 -5.14 -36.82 43.32
N PRO A 8 -5.78 -37.55 42.38
CA PRO A 8 -5.19 -38.38 41.33
C PRO A 8 -4.42 -37.57 40.26
N ALA A 9 -3.81 -38.25 39.29
CA ALA A 9 -3.07 -37.58 38.22
C ALA A 9 -3.99 -36.57 37.48
N PRO A 10 -3.58 -35.30 37.33
CA PRO A 10 -4.36 -34.33 36.58
C PRO A 10 -4.34 -34.63 35.07
N ASN A 11 -5.40 -34.26 34.36
CA ASN A 11 -5.45 -34.32 32.91
C ASN A 11 -5.13 -32.94 32.32
N ILE A 12 -4.23 -32.90 31.33
CA ILE A 12 -3.84 -31.66 30.64
C ILE A 12 -4.19 -31.82 29.16
N THR A 13 -5.02 -30.90 28.66
CA THR A 13 -5.40 -30.84 27.25
C THR A 13 -5.11 -29.46 26.68
N TRP A 14 -4.84 -29.41 25.38
CA TRP A 14 -4.63 -28.18 24.64
C TRP A 14 -5.87 -27.86 23.83
N LEU A 15 -6.32 -26.60 23.93
CA LEU A 15 -7.44 -26.08 23.17
C LEU A 15 -6.93 -24.95 22.28
N ASP A 16 -7.33 -24.96 21.02
CA ASP A 16 -6.95 -23.96 20.04
C ASP A 16 -8.17 -23.43 19.28
N ASP A 17 -7.97 -22.37 18.49
CA ASP A 17 -9.04 -21.71 17.74
C ASP A 17 -9.40 -22.42 16.42
N ARG A 18 -8.48 -23.23 15.88
CA ARG A 18 -8.56 -23.73 14.49
C ARG A 18 -8.40 -25.25 14.33
N GLY A 19 -8.31 -26.00 15.44
CA GLY A 19 -8.14 -27.44 15.42
C GLY A 19 -6.67 -27.85 15.38
N LEU A 20 -6.22 -28.43 16.48
CA LEU A 20 -4.81 -28.76 16.68
C LEU A 20 -4.40 -29.96 15.81
N HIS A 21 -3.59 -29.71 14.79
CA HIS A 21 -3.05 -30.77 13.92
C HIS A 21 -1.88 -31.53 14.58
N GLU A 22 -1.18 -30.91 15.53
CA GLU A 22 -0.02 -31.51 16.21
C GLU A 22 -0.45 -32.19 17.53
N SER A 23 -0.02 -33.44 17.73
CA SER A 23 -0.27 -34.16 18.97
C SER A 23 0.71 -33.71 20.08
N PRO A 24 0.22 -33.38 21.28
CA PRO A 24 1.10 -33.00 22.38
C PRO A 24 1.89 -34.20 22.91
N GLU A 25 3.14 -33.96 23.27
CA GLU A 25 3.99 -34.89 24.03
C GLU A 25 3.63 -34.78 25.52
N VAL A 26 3.28 -35.89 26.16
CA VAL A 26 2.85 -35.92 27.57
C VAL A 26 3.79 -36.80 28.38
N HIS A 27 4.30 -36.25 29.48
CA HIS A 27 5.12 -36.97 30.45
C HIS A 27 4.45 -37.03 31.82
N HIS A 28 4.60 -38.18 32.47
CA HIS A 28 4.10 -38.43 33.81
C HIS A 28 5.28 -38.75 34.73
N ILE A 29 5.36 -38.03 35.85
CA ILE A 29 6.38 -38.21 36.88
C ILE A 29 5.68 -38.55 38.18
N GLN A 30 5.98 -39.72 38.75
CA GLN A 30 5.52 -40.10 40.09
C GLN A 30 6.44 -39.47 41.13
N ASN A 31 5.85 -38.74 42.08
CA ASN A 31 6.60 -38.09 43.15
C ASN A 31 6.64 -39.00 44.40
N PRO A 32 7.69 -38.89 45.25
CA PRO A 32 7.80 -39.70 46.48
C PRO A 32 6.64 -39.52 47.47
N ASN A 33 5.96 -38.37 47.42
CA ASN A 33 4.78 -38.08 48.25
C ASN A 33 3.47 -38.72 47.70
N GLY A 34 3.56 -39.54 46.66
CA GLY A 34 2.42 -40.23 46.04
C GLY A 34 1.53 -39.35 45.17
N THR A 35 1.94 -38.11 44.87
CA THR A 35 1.31 -37.29 43.82
C THR A 35 1.91 -37.60 42.45
N VAL A 36 1.20 -37.22 41.38
CA VAL A 36 1.68 -37.35 40.00
C VAL A 36 1.79 -35.96 39.40
N THR A 37 2.96 -35.66 38.82
CA THR A 37 3.17 -34.47 37.99
C THR A 37 2.97 -34.86 36.53
N VAL A 38 2.09 -34.16 35.84
CA VAL A 38 1.86 -34.30 34.40
C VAL A 38 2.38 -33.05 33.72
N ALA A 39 3.24 -33.23 32.72
CA ALA A 39 3.77 -32.16 31.89
C ALA A 39 3.40 -32.45 30.43
N SER A 40 2.67 -31.52 29.81
CA SER A 40 2.33 -31.59 28.39
C SER A 40 3.08 -30.52 27.61
N ARG A 41 3.77 -30.95 26.56
CA ARG A 41 4.49 -30.10 25.62
C ARG A 41 3.79 -30.16 24.28
N LEU A 42 3.44 -29.01 23.75
CA LEU A 42 2.92 -28.84 22.41
C LEU A 42 3.87 -27.95 21.64
N THR A 43 4.37 -28.48 20.54
CA THR A 43 4.99 -27.68 19.46
C THR A 43 3.89 -27.28 18.49
N PHE A 44 4.06 -26.14 17.85
CA PHE A 44 3.18 -25.69 16.79
C PHE A 44 3.85 -24.57 16.01
N SER A 45 3.42 -24.37 14.77
CA SER A 45 3.85 -23.22 13.97
C SER A 45 3.11 -21.95 14.39
N ALA A 46 3.88 -20.91 14.72
CA ALA A 46 3.37 -19.60 15.17
C ALA A 46 2.49 -18.89 14.11
N ASN A 47 2.52 -19.33 12.85
CA ASN A 47 1.70 -18.75 11.79
C ASN A 47 0.21 -19.10 11.91
N HIS A 48 -0.10 -20.21 12.59
CA HIS A 48 -1.44 -20.82 12.56
C HIS A 48 -2.26 -20.59 13.82
N LEU A 49 -1.76 -19.93 14.87
CA LEU A 49 -2.48 -19.79 16.14
C LEU A 49 -2.40 -18.36 16.70
N HIS A 50 -3.56 -17.75 16.96
CA HIS A 50 -3.65 -16.46 17.67
C HIS A 50 -3.74 -16.66 19.18
N ALA A 51 -4.43 -17.71 19.62
CA ALA A 51 -4.60 -18.04 21.02
C ALA A 51 -4.51 -19.56 21.21
N LEU A 52 -3.81 -19.97 22.27
CA LEU A 52 -3.68 -21.35 22.68
C LEU A 52 -4.00 -21.44 24.17
N CYS A 53 -4.87 -22.35 24.56
CA CYS A 53 -5.23 -22.54 25.96
C CYS A 53 -4.75 -23.91 26.46
N CYS A 54 -4.14 -23.92 27.64
CA CYS A 54 -3.96 -25.14 28.41
C CYS A 54 -5.15 -25.31 29.36
N LEU A 55 -5.86 -26.42 29.20
CA LEU A 55 -6.93 -26.86 30.07
C LEU A 55 -6.40 -27.92 31.04
N LEU A 56 -6.59 -27.65 32.33
CA LEU A 56 -6.34 -28.58 33.42
C LEU A 56 -7.66 -29.09 33.96
N GLU A 57 -7.84 -30.41 33.96
CA GLU A 57 -8.96 -31.10 34.58
C GLU A 57 -8.48 -31.96 35.75
N HIS A 58 -9.12 -31.78 36.91
CA HIS A 58 -8.83 -32.52 38.12
C HIS A 58 -10.11 -32.61 38.98
N PRO A 59 -10.32 -33.66 39.80
CA PRO A 59 -11.52 -33.79 40.64
C PRO A 59 -11.77 -32.61 41.58
N GLN A 60 -10.71 -31.90 42.00
CA GLN A 60 -10.82 -30.70 42.85
C GLN A 60 -11.19 -29.42 42.09
N GLY A 61 -11.26 -29.48 40.76
CA GLY A 61 -11.67 -28.35 39.93
C GLY A 61 -10.94 -28.25 38.61
N ARG A 62 -11.50 -27.43 37.74
CA ARG A 62 -11.00 -27.12 36.40
C ARG A 62 -10.24 -25.80 36.41
N LYS A 63 -9.10 -25.72 35.73
CA LYS A 63 -8.34 -24.47 35.52
C LYS A 63 -7.98 -24.31 34.05
N ILE A 64 -8.01 -23.09 33.56
CA ILE A 64 -7.65 -22.76 32.17
C ILE A 64 -6.62 -21.63 32.19
N LYS A 65 -5.56 -21.77 31.41
CA LYS A 65 -4.60 -20.69 31.13
C LYS A 65 -4.53 -20.44 29.64
N ALA A 66 -4.83 -19.20 29.24
CA ALA A 66 -4.69 -18.73 27.88
C ALA A 66 -3.28 -18.19 27.63
N LEU A 67 -2.74 -18.49 26.45
CA LEU A 67 -1.50 -17.98 25.89
C LEU A 67 -1.85 -17.28 24.59
N PHE A 68 -1.65 -15.97 24.53
CA PHE A 68 -1.85 -15.20 23.32
C PHE A 68 -0.51 -15.08 22.59
N LEU A 69 -0.48 -15.52 21.34
CA LEU A 69 0.68 -15.32 20.49
C LEU A 69 0.51 -13.97 19.82
N ASP A 70 1.27 -12.99 20.30
CA ASP A 70 1.36 -11.69 19.67
C ASP A 70 2.01 -11.88 18.29
N LYS A 71 1.22 -11.82 17.22
CA LYS A 71 1.67 -11.91 15.83
C LYS A 71 2.35 -10.60 15.43
N LYS A 72 3.40 -10.23 16.18
CA LYS A 72 4.02 -8.90 16.16
C LYS A 72 4.80 -8.61 14.86
N GLY A 73 5.13 -9.64 14.08
CA GLY A 73 5.96 -9.51 12.87
C GLY A 73 5.21 -9.12 11.60
N GLU A 74 4.07 -9.74 11.31
CA GLU A 74 3.38 -9.52 10.03
C GLU A 74 2.41 -8.35 10.07
N GLU A 75 1.74 -8.11 11.20
CA GLU A 75 0.80 -6.99 11.30
C GLU A 75 1.51 -5.64 11.22
N GLY A 76 2.70 -5.51 11.82
CA GLY A 76 3.47 -4.27 11.77
C GLY A 76 3.90 -3.94 10.35
N VAL A 77 4.41 -4.92 9.62
CA VAL A 77 4.88 -4.72 8.23
C VAL A 77 3.71 -4.41 7.30
N GLN A 78 2.60 -5.16 7.37
CA GLN A 78 1.41 -4.91 6.55
C GLN A 78 0.81 -3.53 6.84
N LYS A 79 0.70 -3.14 8.11
CA LYS A 79 0.25 -1.80 8.50
C LYS A 79 1.18 -0.71 7.97
N MET A 80 2.51 -0.90 8.04
CA MET A 80 3.48 0.04 7.49
C MET A 80 3.39 0.16 5.97
N VAL A 81 3.20 -0.95 5.24
CA VAL A 81 2.99 -0.94 3.79
C VAL A 81 1.72 -0.18 3.43
N ILE A 82 0.60 -0.44 4.11
CA ILE A 82 -0.66 0.28 3.87
C ILE A 82 -0.50 1.78 4.14
N ILE A 83 0.12 2.15 5.27
CA ILE A 83 0.36 3.57 5.61
C ILE A 83 1.24 4.24 4.55
N MET A 84 2.29 3.57 4.08
CA MET A 84 3.17 4.09 3.03
C MET A 84 2.39 4.40 1.74
N TRP A 85 1.53 3.48 1.28
CA TRP A 85 0.70 3.71 0.09
C TRP A 85 -0.27 4.87 0.26
N VAL A 86 -0.90 4.99 1.42
CA VAL A 86 -1.81 6.11 1.73
C VAL A 86 -1.06 7.44 1.69
N VAL A 87 0.13 7.52 2.28
CA VAL A 87 0.96 8.73 2.26
C VAL A 87 1.37 9.10 0.83
N ILE A 88 1.82 8.13 0.04
CA ILE A 88 2.20 8.35 -1.37
C ILE A 88 1.00 8.87 -2.16
N ALA A 89 -0.18 8.24 -2.01
CA ALA A 89 -1.39 8.67 -2.72
C ALA A 89 -1.77 10.11 -2.38
N VAL A 90 -1.73 10.50 -1.11
CA VAL A 90 -2.01 11.87 -0.66
C VAL A 90 -1.00 12.87 -1.24
N LEU A 91 0.30 12.53 -1.26
CA LEU A 91 1.33 13.38 -1.86
C LEU A 91 1.11 13.57 -3.36
N VAL A 92 0.77 12.51 -4.09
CA VAL A 92 0.49 12.60 -5.53
C VAL A 92 -0.75 13.48 -5.78
N LEU A 93 -1.83 13.29 -5.01
CA LEU A 93 -3.05 14.08 -5.16
C LEU A 93 -2.83 15.57 -4.88
N THR A 94 -2.04 15.90 -3.85
CA THR A 94 -1.73 17.31 -3.53
C THR A 94 -0.89 17.96 -4.64
N ILE A 95 0.10 17.25 -5.19
CA ILE A 95 0.90 17.73 -6.33
C ILE A 95 0.01 17.97 -7.56
N LEU A 96 -0.88 17.02 -7.89
CA LEU A 96 -1.81 17.17 -9.02
C LEU A 96 -2.71 18.39 -8.86
N MET A 97 -3.28 18.60 -7.66
CA MET A 97 -4.12 19.78 -7.39
C MET A 97 -3.32 21.08 -7.54
N MET A 98 -2.08 21.13 -7.06
CA MET A 98 -1.19 22.27 -7.24
C MET A 98 -0.87 22.53 -8.73
N CYS A 99 -0.60 21.49 -9.50
CA CYS A 99 -0.40 21.58 -10.95
C CYS A 99 -1.66 22.08 -11.67
N CYS A 100 -2.85 21.61 -11.27
CA CYS A 100 -4.13 22.08 -11.82
C CYS A 100 -4.36 23.56 -11.54
N VAL A 101 -4.18 24.02 -10.31
CA VAL A 101 -4.35 25.43 -9.92
C VAL A 101 -3.36 26.32 -10.67
N THR A 102 -2.08 25.93 -10.68
CA THR A 102 -1.03 26.69 -11.38
C THR A 102 -1.28 26.73 -12.89
N GLY A 103 -1.68 25.61 -13.48
CA GLY A 103 -2.02 25.52 -14.91
C GLY A 103 -3.23 26.38 -15.29
N VAL A 104 -4.26 26.41 -14.45
CA VAL A 104 -5.44 27.27 -14.65
C VAL A 104 -5.07 28.74 -14.50
N ASN A 105 -4.26 29.10 -13.50
CA ASN A 105 -3.81 30.47 -13.29
C ASN A 105 -2.97 30.97 -14.48
N ASN A 106 -2.03 30.18 -14.97
CA ASN A 106 -1.22 30.51 -16.14
C ASN A 106 -2.07 30.65 -17.41
N ARG A 107 -3.10 29.79 -17.59
CA ARG A 107 -4.04 29.92 -18.71
C ARG A 107 -4.88 31.20 -18.60
N ARG A 108 -5.35 31.55 -17.40
CA ARG A 108 -6.11 32.78 -17.13
C ARG A 108 -5.27 34.03 -17.40
N GLU A 109 -3.99 34.02 -17.01
CA GLU A 109 -3.07 35.12 -17.29
C GLU A 109 -2.88 35.31 -18.81
N LYS A 110 -2.61 34.22 -19.54
CA LYS A 110 -2.51 34.26 -21.01
C LYS A 110 -3.79 34.81 -21.66
N GLN A 111 -4.97 34.46 -21.16
CA GLN A 111 -6.24 34.97 -21.68
C GLN A 111 -6.43 36.48 -21.42
N LYS A 112 -5.96 36.99 -20.27
CA LYS A 112 -5.98 38.43 -19.96
C LYS A 112 -5.06 39.23 -20.88
N SER A 113 -3.87 38.72 -21.22
CA SER A 113 -2.94 39.40 -22.14
C SER A 113 -3.44 39.50 -23.59
N HIS A 114 -4.37 38.64 -24.02
CA HIS A 114 -4.97 38.73 -25.37
C HIS A 114 -6.16 39.71 -25.47
N SER A 115 -6.61 40.29 -24.36
CA SER A 115 -7.77 41.20 -24.33
C SER A 115 -7.37 42.64 -23.97
N ALA A 116 -6.71 43.35 -24.88
CA ALA A 116 -6.52 44.81 -24.79
C ALA A 116 -7.45 45.54 -25.80
N PRO A 117 -8.17 46.61 -25.41
CA PRO A 117 -9.07 47.37 -26.30
C PRO A 117 -8.31 48.20 -27.36
N ARG A 118 -8.77 48.17 -28.61
CA ARG A 118 -8.32 49.11 -29.65
C ARG A 118 -9.02 50.46 -29.46
N THR A 119 -8.28 51.48 -29.02
CA THR A 119 -8.64 52.90 -29.27
C THR A 119 -8.29 53.27 -30.72
N PRO A 120 -9.18 53.93 -31.49
CA PRO A 120 -8.80 54.54 -32.75
C PRO A 120 -8.34 55.98 -32.48
N ALA A 121 -7.03 56.20 -32.51
CA ALA A 121 -6.47 57.55 -32.61
C ALA A 121 -6.14 57.82 -34.07
N LYS A 122 -6.95 58.72 -34.62
CA LYS A 122 -6.84 59.46 -35.88
C LYS A 122 -5.42 59.96 -36.15
N GLU A 123 -4.88 59.66 -37.33
CA GLU A 123 -3.94 60.57 -37.99
C GLU A 123 -4.16 60.55 -39.51
N THR A 124 -4.50 61.72 -40.02
CA THR A 124 -4.69 62.07 -41.44
C THR A 124 -3.39 62.73 -41.91
N GLY A 125 -2.79 62.24 -42.99
CA GLY A 125 -1.55 62.82 -43.52
C GLY A 125 -1.10 62.28 -44.87
N LEU A 126 -1.81 62.71 -45.92
CA LEU A 126 -1.31 63.10 -47.24
C LEU A 126 -0.74 62.03 -48.23
N HIS A 127 -1.22 62.19 -49.46
CA HIS A 127 -1.11 61.35 -50.65
C HIS A 127 0.08 61.77 -51.55
N GLN A 128 0.43 60.90 -52.52
CA GLN A 128 1.34 61.07 -53.69
C GLN A 128 2.82 60.68 -53.49
N ASP A 129 3.54 60.06 -54.43
CA ASP A 129 3.24 59.47 -55.75
C ASP A 129 4.51 58.76 -56.28
N LEU A 130 4.32 57.77 -57.14
CA LEU A 130 5.19 57.26 -58.21
C LEU A 130 6.66 56.84 -57.95
N GLY A 131 6.91 55.54 -58.17
CA GLY A 131 8.00 55.13 -59.06
C GLY A 131 8.94 54.03 -58.55
N LYS A 132 8.61 52.75 -58.84
CA LYS A 132 9.43 51.90 -59.74
C LYS A 132 8.90 50.48 -59.82
N LYS A 133 8.50 50.16 -61.05
CA LYS A 133 8.09 48.86 -61.57
C LYS A 133 9.34 48.21 -62.21
N ALA A 134 9.83 47.11 -61.63
CA ALA A 134 10.75 46.13 -62.22
C ALA A 134 10.86 45.01 -61.16
N SER A 135 10.65 43.71 -61.37
CA SER A 135 10.69 42.80 -62.53
C SER A 135 9.83 41.58 -62.18
N VAL A 136 8.76 41.23 -62.90
CA VAL A 136 8.73 40.28 -64.04
C VAL A 136 9.48 38.96 -63.79
N SER A 137 8.72 37.97 -63.31
CA SER A 137 8.52 36.58 -63.79
C SER A 137 9.69 35.59 -64.03
N LEU A 138 9.33 34.30 -63.83
CA LEU A 138 10.01 33.01 -64.12
C LEU A 138 10.95 32.52 -62.99
N HIS A 139 10.86 31.32 -62.43
CA HIS A 139 10.41 30.01 -62.94
C HIS A 139 10.17 29.07 -61.72
N LEU A 140 9.10 28.26 -61.75
CA LEU A 140 9.06 26.95 -61.05
C LEU A 140 9.68 25.92 -62.01
N PRO A 141 10.25 24.81 -61.53
CA PRO A 141 9.41 23.61 -61.50
C PRO A 141 9.60 22.71 -60.28
N ILE A 142 8.49 22.05 -59.98
CA ILE A 142 8.32 20.84 -59.17
C ILE A 142 9.21 19.73 -59.72
N ASP A 143 9.83 18.96 -58.82
CA ASP A 143 10.06 17.54 -59.11
C ASP A 143 9.78 16.69 -57.86
N GLN A 144 8.79 15.81 -57.98
CA GLN A 144 8.55 14.69 -57.08
C GLN A 144 9.23 13.47 -57.70
N HIS A 145 10.01 12.72 -56.92
CA HIS A 145 10.01 11.29 -57.16
C HIS A 145 10.16 10.46 -55.88
N VAL A 146 9.28 9.47 -55.86
CA VAL A 146 9.01 8.46 -54.84
C VAL A 146 10.22 7.54 -54.64
N VAL A 147 10.51 7.24 -53.37
CA VAL A 147 11.45 6.20 -52.93
C VAL A 147 10.84 4.82 -53.17
N TYR A 148 11.55 3.96 -53.90
CA TYR A 148 11.21 2.54 -54.05
C TYR A 148 12.12 1.67 -53.16
N GLN A 149 11.44 1.01 -52.23
CA GLN A 149 11.63 -0.24 -51.50
C GLN A 149 12.72 -1.29 -51.86
N ASN A 150 13.20 -1.96 -50.78
CA ASN A 150 13.67 -3.36 -50.59
C ASN A 150 15.13 -3.66 -51.00
N GLU A 151 15.98 -4.34 -50.24
CA GLU A 151 15.85 -5.40 -49.22
C GLU A 151 16.75 -5.15 -48.00
#